data_AF-A0A954XGN9-F1
#
_entry.id   AF-A0A954XGN9-F1
#
_cell.length_a   1.000
_cell.length_b   1.000
_cell.length_c   1.000
_cell.angle_alpha   90.00
_cell.angle_beta   90.00
_cell.angle_gamma   90.00
#
_symmetry.space_group_name_H-M   'P 1'
#
loop_
_entity.id
_entity.type
_entity.pdbx_description
1 polymer ?
#
loop_
_entity_poly.entity_id
_entity_poly.type
_entity_poly.pdbx_seq_one_letter_code
_entity_poly.pdbx_strand_id
1 'polypeptide(L)'
;RYDFSVHWCDPVNADVIKTPIKQFECPAATYPNRMAVGETQHPYQGAVLDYLATNRVSPAVPCRGWLPESTEVKGVLSREEWCRTSDILDGQSHTTLIVEVAGTPAKYVFRQKEPEPMYRQRGFGAWADAAPYIQGHGQQPNGRDWPGPCTINCTNDDAIYSFHPDGANFLFADGTVRYMSDNLDLFVLLAAITRANGEVIDHQDW
;
A
#
# COMPACT_ATOMS: atom_id res chain seq x y z
N ARG A 1 12.20 -19.43 -14.28
CA ARG A 1 12.52 -18.18 -15.01
C ARG A 1 11.21 -17.49 -15.32
N TYR A 2 11.04 -16.22 -14.95
CA TYR A 2 9.81 -15.49 -15.23
C TYR A 2 9.70 -15.12 -16.72
N ASP A 3 8.51 -15.24 -17.29
CA ASP A 3 8.18 -14.85 -18.66
C ASP A 3 7.34 -13.57 -18.66
N PHE A 4 7.93 -12.49 -19.17
CA PHE A 4 7.30 -11.16 -19.24
C PHE A 4 6.38 -10.99 -20.45
N SER A 5 6.30 -11.97 -21.35
CA SER A 5 5.43 -11.92 -22.54
C SER A 5 3.99 -12.37 -22.26
N VAL A 6 3.76 -13.02 -21.11
CA VAL A 6 2.45 -13.48 -20.64
C VAL A 6 2.04 -12.74 -19.36
N HIS A 7 0.76 -12.85 -18.99
CA HIS A 7 0.28 -12.26 -17.75
C HIS A 7 0.96 -12.89 -16.53
N TRP A 8 1.06 -12.16 -15.41
CA TRP A 8 1.82 -12.61 -14.25
C TRP A 8 1.29 -13.90 -13.62
N CYS A 9 -0.02 -14.12 -13.69
CA CYS A 9 -0.68 -15.33 -13.20
C CYS A 9 -0.83 -16.43 -14.26
N ASP A 10 -0.26 -16.27 -15.46
CA ASP A 10 -0.26 -17.32 -16.48
C ASP A 10 0.37 -18.62 -15.93
N PRO A 11 -0.16 -19.82 -16.27
CA PRO A 11 0.40 -21.09 -15.84
C PRO A 11 1.91 -21.25 -16.09
N VAL A 12 2.47 -20.61 -17.13
CA VAL A 12 3.92 -20.58 -17.41
C VAL A 12 4.72 -19.97 -16.26
N ASN A 13 4.15 -19.00 -15.54
CA ASN A 13 4.79 -18.31 -14.41
C ASN A 13 4.44 -18.95 -13.05
N ALA A 14 3.55 -19.94 -12.99
CA ALA A 14 2.96 -20.46 -11.75
C ALA A 14 3.99 -20.92 -10.69
N ASP A 15 5.09 -21.54 -11.10
CA ASP A 15 6.12 -21.99 -10.16
C ASP A 15 7.05 -20.86 -9.73
N VAL A 16 7.30 -19.88 -10.61
CA VAL A 16 8.18 -18.75 -10.30
C VAL A 16 7.55 -17.87 -9.24
N ILE A 17 6.27 -17.53 -9.39
CA ILE A 17 5.55 -16.64 -8.47
C ILE A 17 5.39 -17.24 -7.06
N LYS A 18 5.57 -18.55 -6.88
CA LYS A 18 5.61 -19.21 -5.56
C LYS A 18 6.92 -19.00 -4.82
N THR A 19 7.95 -18.44 -5.45
CA THR A 19 9.25 -18.24 -4.80
C THR A 19 9.15 -17.15 -3.74
N PRO A 20 9.37 -17.44 -2.44
CA PRO A 20 9.38 -16.41 -1.41
C PRO A 20 10.60 -15.50 -1.57
N ILE A 21 10.37 -14.19 -1.47
CA ILE A 21 11.43 -13.17 -1.50
C ILE A 21 11.43 -12.52 -0.13
N LYS A 22 12.41 -12.89 0.71
CA LYS A 22 12.45 -12.47 2.12
C LYS A 22 12.41 -10.95 2.29
N GLN A 23 12.98 -10.19 1.35
CA GLN A 23 12.99 -8.72 1.38
C GLN A 23 11.59 -8.11 1.17
N PHE A 24 10.65 -8.86 0.61
CA PHE A 24 9.28 -8.41 0.41
C PHE A 24 8.37 -8.73 1.60
N GLU A 25 8.85 -9.52 2.57
CA GLU A 25 8.08 -9.89 3.75
C GLU A 25 8.57 -9.10 4.96
N CYS A 26 7.63 -8.50 5.69
CA CYS A 26 7.95 -7.83 6.94
C CYS A 26 8.38 -8.86 7.99
N PRO A 27 9.54 -8.69 8.65
CA PRO A 27 10.01 -9.64 9.64
C PRO A 27 9.14 -9.67 10.92
N ALA A 28 8.34 -8.62 11.17
CA ALA A 28 7.38 -8.61 12.27
C ALA A 28 6.06 -9.32 11.93
N ALA A 29 5.79 -9.63 10.66
CA ALA A 29 4.62 -10.42 10.30
C ALA A 29 4.76 -11.85 10.85
N THR A 30 3.94 -12.19 11.84
CA THR A 30 4.10 -13.42 12.64
C THR A 30 3.65 -14.71 11.95
N TYR A 31 3.31 -14.66 10.66
CA TYR A 31 2.87 -15.80 9.86
C TYR A 31 3.88 -16.04 8.71
N PRO A 32 4.84 -16.97 8.85
CA PRO A 32 5.80 -17.28 7.79
C PRO A 32 5.17 -18.13 6.67
N ASN A 33 5.84 -18.17 5.51
CA ASN A 33 5.46 -19.00 4.34
C ASN A 33 4.04 -18.71 3.81
N ARG A 34 3.63 -17.44 3.84
CA ARG A 34 2.32 -17.03 3.33
C ARG A 34 2.29 -17.13 1.81
N MET A 35 1.15 -17.60 1.31
CA MET A 35 0.84 -17.67 -0.09
C MET A 35 -0.51 -17.00 -0.32
N ALA A 36 -0.55 -16.04 -1.25
CA ALA A 36 -1.79 -15.53 -1.79
C ALA A 36 -2.37 -16.56 -2.76
N VAL A 37 -3.67 -16.82 -2.64
CA VAL A 37 -4.42 -17.69 -3.53
C VAL A 37 -5.62 -16.90 -4.04
N GLY A 38 -5.87 -16.95 -5.33
CA GLY A 38 -7.01 -16.27 -5.91
C GLY A 38 -7.14 -16.51 -7.40
N GLU A 39 -8.04 -15.77 -8.02
CA GLU A 39 -8.30 -15.85 -9.46
C GLU A 39 -8.48 -14.44 -10.04
N THR A 40 -7.74 -14.17 -11.12
CA THR A 40 -7.87 -12.94 -11.91
C THR A 40 -8.09 -13.29 -13.38
N GLN A 41 -7.06 -13.23 -14.22
CA GLN A 41 -7.10 -13.81 -15.57
C GLN A 41 -6.95 -15.33 -15.55
N HIS A 42 -6.20 -15.84 -14.58
CA HIS A 42 -6.00 -17.25 -14.27
C HIS A 42 -6.03 -17.46 -12.76
N PRO A 43 -6.39 -18.67 -12.28
CA PRO A 43 -6.18 -19.04 -10.89
C PRO A 43 -4.68 -19.07 -10.58
N TYR A 44 -4.29 -18.57 -9.41
CA TYR A 44 -2.90 -18.48 -8.99
C TYR A 44 -2.69 -18.86 -7.54
N GLN A 45 -1.45 -19.24 -7.25
CA GLN A 45 -0.89 -19.32 -5.91
C GLN A 45 0.50 -18.69 -5.96
N GLY A 46 0.73 -17.62 -5.21
CA GLY A 46 1.98 -16.87 -5.24
C GLY A 46 2.47 -16.49 -3.84
N ALA A 47 3.78 -16.40 -3.67
CA ALA A 47 4.38 -15.90 -2.44
C ALA A 47 4.08 -14.41 -2.28
N VAL A 48 3.91 -13.97 -1.04
CA VAL A 48 3.35 -12.65 -0.75
C VAL A 48 4.37 -11.53 -0.75
N LEU A 49 3.88 -10.29 -0.67
CA LEU A 49 4.63 -9.14 -0.21
C LEU A 49 3.86 -8.36 0.87
N ASP A 50 4.59 -7.56 1.66
CA ASP A 50 4.08 -6.69 2.74
C ASP A 50 4.43 -5.21 2.53
N TYR A 51 4.93 -4.83 1.35
CA TYR A 51 5.38 -3.48 1.05
C TYR A 51 4.80 -2.99 -0.28
N LEU A 52 3.70 -2.24 -0.22
CA LEU A 52 2.92 -1.87 -1.39
C LEU A 52 3.25 -0.46 -1.87
N ALA A 53 3.18 -0.25 -3.18
CA ALA A 53 3.38 1.07 -3.76
C ALA A 53 2.27 2.04 -3.35
N THR A 54 2.60 3.31 -3.13
CA THR A 54 1.62 4.38 -2.98
C THR A 54 1.23 4.89 -4.37
N ASN A 55 0.10 4.44 -4.88
CA ASN A 55 -0.35 4.78 -6.23
C ASN A 55 -0.84 6.24 -6.29
N ARG A 56 -1.75 6.60 -5.39
CA ARG A 56 -2.40 7.91 -5.31
C ARG A 56 -3.18 8.06 -4.01
N VAL A 57 -3.65 9.26 -3.71
CA VAL A 57 -4.82 9.47 -2.87
C VAL A 57 -6.07 8.95 -3.60
N SER A 58 -6.96 8.27 -2.89
CA SER A 58 -8.21 7.76 -3.49
C SER A 58 -9.07 8.93 -3.97
N PRO A 59 -9.55 8.94 -5.23
CA PRO A 59 -10.41 10.02 -5.74
C PRO A 59 -11.70 10.22 -4.94
N ALA A 60 -12.13 9.21 -4.17
CA ALA A 60 -13.29 9.34 -3.29
C ALA A 60 -13.03 10.24 -2.07
N VAL A 61 -11.77 10.52 -1.70
CA VAL A 61 -11.42 11.46 -0.62
C VAL A 61 -11.89 12.87 -0.96
N PRO A 62 -11.46 13.50 -2.08
CA PRO A 62 -11.98 14.80 -2.48
C PRO A 62 -13.48 14.76 -2.82
N CYS A 63 -13.98 13.72 -3.52
CA CYS A 63 -15.41 13.63 -3.85
C CYS A 63 -16.33 13.56 -2.62
N ARG A 64 -15.81 13.22 -1.44
CA ARG A 64 -16.57 13.20 -0.17
C ARG A 64 -16.28 14.41 0.71
N GLY A 65 -15.57 15.42 0.18
CA GLY A 65 -15.32 16.70 0.86
C GLY A 65 -14.20 16.67 1.90
N TRP A 66 -13.34 15.65 1.90
CA TRP A 66 -12.19 15.58 2.81
C TRP A 66 -11.01 16.41 2.30
N LEU A 67 -10.91 16.60 0.99
CA LEU A 67 -9.94 17.48 0.33
C LEU A 67 -10.67 18.33 -0.72
N PRO A 68 -10.09 19.47 -1.15
CA PRO A 68 -10.60 20.21 -2.30
C PRO A 68 -10.70 19.31 -3.55
N GLU A 69 -11.77 19.44 -4.33
CA GLU A 69 -11.96 18.66 -5.57
C GLU A 69 -10.85 18.87 -6.60
N SER A 70 -10.15 20.01 -6.53
CA SER A 70 -9.03 20.34 -7.40
C SER A 70 -7.69 19.73 -6.98
N THR A 71 -7.64 18.96 -5.89
CA THR A 71 -6.42 18.33 -5.37
C THR A 71 -5.85 17.37 -6.42
N GLU A 72 -4.57 17.52 -6.75
CA GLU A 72 -3.85 16.51 -7.54
C GLU A 72 -3.58 15.31 -6.63
N VAL A 73 -4.16 14.16 -6.98
CA VAL A 73 -4.16 12.98 -6.10
C VAL A 73 -3.03 12.01 -6.40
N LYS A 74 -2.34 12.15 -7.52
CA LYS A 74 -1.39 11.14 -7.99
C LYS A 74 -0.11 11.08 -7.14
N GLY A 75 0.33 9.87 -6.87
CA GLY A 75 1.64 9.59 -6.30
C GLY A 75 2.70 9.35 -7.38
N VAL A 76 3.92 9.04 -6.93
CA VAL A 76 5.07 8.79 -7.82
C VAL A 76 4.90 7.50 -8.60
N LEU A 77 4.44 6.43 -7.94
CA LEU A 77 4.19 5.12 -8.54
C LEU A 77 2.73 4.97 -9.02
N SER A 78 2.16 6.05 -9.55
CA SER A 78 0.81 6.03 -10.11
C SER A 78 0.71 5.07 -11.30
N ARG A 79 -0.41 4.34 -11.40
CA ARG A 79 -0.63 3.39 -12.50
C ARG A 79 -1.10 4.04 -13.79
N GLU A 80 -1.57 5.27 -13.71
CA GLU A 80 -2.20 5.98 -14.81
C GLU A 80 -1.17 6.69 -15.70
N GLU A 81 -0.01 7.04 -15.15
CA GLU A 81 1.00 7.80 -15.87
C GLU A 81 2.40 7.61 -15.32
N TRP A 82 3.38 7.79 -16.20
CA TRP A 82 4.79 7.80 -15.82
C TRP A 82 5.12 9.08 -15.05
N CYS A 83 5.85 8.93 -13.95
CA CYS A 83 6.39 10.03 -13.18
C CYS A 83 7.90 10.13 -13.39
N ARG A 84 8.39 11.31 -13.81
CA ARG A 84 9.81 11.65 -13.74
C ARG A 84 10.12 12.21 -12.36
N THR A 85 11.38 12.18 -11.97
CA THR A 85 11.84 12.82 -10.73
C THR A 85 11.53 14.33 -10.70
N SER A 86 11.53 15.00 -11.87
CA SER A 86 11.15 16.41 -12.00
C SER A 86 9.68 16.69 -11.74
N ASP A 87 8.82 15.67 -11.77
CA ASP A 87 7.38 15.80 -11.58
C ASP A 87 6.99 15.69 -10.10
N ILE A 88 7.97 15.46 -9.20
CA ILE A 88 7.81 15.39 -7.75
C ILE A 88 8.04 16.79 -7.17
N LEU A 89 7.02 17.64 -7.28
CA LEU A 89 7.08 19.04 -6.88
C LEU A 89 7.00 19.23 -5.35
N ASP A 90 6.45 18.26 -4.62
CA ASP A 90 6.32 18.30 -3.15
C ASP A 90 7.66 17.94 -2.45
N GLY A 91 8.65 17.50 -3.24
CA GLY A 91 9.99 17.15 -2.80
C GLY A 91 10.16 15.66 -2.52
N GLN A 92 11.27 15.11 -3.02
CA GLN A 92 11.56 13.67 -2.93
C GLN A 92 11.64 13.13 -1.49
N SER A 93 12.03 13.98 -0.53
CA SER A 93 12.13 13.64 0.88
C SER A 93 10.80 13.72 1.65
N HIS A 94 9.72 14.14 0.98
CA HIS A 94 8.38 14.25 1.58
C HIS A 94 7.35 13.38 0.85
N THR A 95 7.64 12.93 -0.36
CA THR A 95 6.75 12.04 -1.12
C THR A 95 7.12 10.57 -0.95
N THR A 96 6.14 9.74 -0.63
CA THR A 96 6.26 8.29 -0.42
C THR A 96 6.27 7.52 -1.75
N LEU A 97 6.98 6.39 -1.77
CA LEU A 97 6.98 5.42 -2.86
C LEU A 97 6.29 4.12 -2.46
N ILE A 98 6.66 3.61 -1.28
CA ILE A 98 6.26 2.28 -0.80
C ILE A 98 5.96 2.42 0.68
N VAL A 99 4.90 1.76 1.12
CA VAL A 99 4.50 1.72 2.53
C VAL A 99 4.26 0.28 2.97
N GLU A 100 4.43 0.05 4.27
CA GLU A 100 4.17 -1.25 4.86
C GLU A 100 2.67 -1.57 4.92
N VAL A 101 2.29 -2.69 4.32
CA VAL A 101 0.95 -3.29 4.36
C VAL A 101 1.11 -4.77 4.68
N ALA A 102 1.47 -5.01 5.94
CA ALA A 102 1.81 -6.32 6.44
C ALA A 102 0.58 -7.22 6.64
N GLY A 103 0.81 -8.53 6.57
CA GLY A 103 -0.19 -9.56 6.90
C GLY A 103 -0.95 -10.12 5.71
N THR A 104 -0.68 -9.61 4.50
CA THR A 104 -1.14 -10.17 3.22
C THR A 104 -0.94 -11.69 3.16
N PRO A 105 -1.90 -12.50 2.69
CA PRO A 105 -3.19 -12.11 2.12
C PRO A 105 -4.32 -12.03 3.18
N ALA A 106 -4.02 -12.26 4.46
CA ALA A 106 -5.03 -12.21 5.49
C ALA A 106 -5.49 -10.77 5.73
N LYS A 107 -6.77 -10.59 6.03
CA LYS A 107 -7.31 -9.29 6.43
C LYS A 107 -7.20 -9.12 7.94
N TYR A 108 -6.76 -7.96 8.38
CA TYR A 108 -6.72 -7.57 9.78
C TYR A 108 -7.51 -6.29 9.99
N VAL A 109 -8.24 -6.19 11.10
CA VAL A 109 -8.87 -4.97 11.59
C VAL A 109 -8.51 -4.82 13.06
N PHE A 110 -7.89 -3.71 13.45
CA PHE A 110 -7.41 -3.45 14.83
C PHE A 110 -6.73 -4.66 15.50
N ARG A 111 -5.65 -5.17 14.87
CA ARG A 111 -4.89 -6.36 15.35
C ARG A 111 -5.64 -7.69 15.31
N GLN A 112 -6.92 -7.71 14.98
CA GLN A 112 -7.72 -8.93 14.89
C GLN A 112 -7.75 -9.41 13.44
N LYS A 113 -7.38 -10.68 13.25
CA LYS A 113 -7.49 -11.34 11.94
C LYS A 113 -8.97 -11.61 11.64
N GLU A 114 -9.44 -11.14 10.50
CA GLU A 114 -10.77 -11.42 10.01
C GLU A 114 -10.85 -12.86 9.45
N PRO A 115 -12.05 -13.51 9.46
CA PRO A 115 -12.22 -14.86 8.93
C PRO A 115 -11.92 -14.96 7.43
N GLU A 116 -12.30 -13.93 6.68
CA GLU A 116 -12.12 -13.85 5.23
C GLU A 116 -10.80 -13.12 4.89
N PRO A 117 -10.04 -13.59 3.88
CA PRO A 117 -8.84 -12.90 3.43
C PRO A 117 -9.17 -11.61 2.67
N MET A 118 -8.15 -10.80 2.44
CA MET A 118 -8.26 -9.60 1.60
C MET A 118 -8.78 -9.96 0.21
N TYR A 119 -9.74 -9.18 -0.29
CA TYR A 119 -10.38 -9.36 -1.59
C TYR A 119 -10.98 -10.75 -1.88
N ARG A 120 -11.16 -11.59 -0.84
CA ARG A 120 -11.82 -12.92 -0.92
C ARG A 120 -11.26 -13.77 -2.08
N GLN A 121 -12.12 -14.26 -2.95
CA GLN A 121 -11.78 -15.17 -4.05
C GLN A 121 -10.83 -14.58 -5.09
N ARG A 122 -10.79 -13.25 -5.25
CA ARG A 122 -9.81 -12.60 -6.14
C ARG A 122 -8.38 -12.85 -5.64
N GLY A 123 -8.21 -12.99 -4.33
CA GLY A 123 -6.93 -12.97 -3.65
C GLY A 123 -6.20 -11.66 -3.86
N PHE A 124 -5.11 -11.46 -3.11
CA PHE A 124 -4.27 -10.29 -3.27
C PHE A 124 -2.87 -10.48 -2.71
N GLY A 125 -1.94 -9.76 -3.33
CA GLY A 125 -0.63 -9.46 -2.78
C GLY A 125 0.37 -10.60 -2.89
N ALA A 126 0.23 -11.42 -3.95
CA ALA A 126 1.37 -12.12 -4.51
C ALA A 126 2.40 -11.09 -5.01
N TRP A 127 3.70 -11.35 -4.85
CA TRP A 127 4.73 -10.38 -5.26
C TRP A 127 4.73 -10.05 -6.75
N ALA A 128 4.22 -10.97 -7.58
CA ALA A 128 4.10 -10.80 -9.02
C ALA A 128 2.79 -10.14 -9.45
N ASP A 129 1.87 -9.83 -8.52
CA ASP A 129 0.61 -9.17 -8.83
C ASP A 129 0.86 -7.88 -9.65
N ALA A 130 -0.05 -7.57 -10.57
CA ALA A 130 0.01 -6.35 -11.38
C ALA A 130 -0.55 -5.12 -10.64
N ALA A 131 -1.11 -5.31 -9.44
CA ALA A 131 -1.71 -4.25 -8.65
C ALA A 131 -1.30 -4.21 -7.15
N PRO A 132 -0.02 -4.42 -6.75
CA PRO A 132 0.41 -4.39 -5.36
C PRO A 132 0.63 -2.95 -4.88
N TYR A 133 -0.44 -2.18 -4.84
CA TYR A 133 -0.45 -0.78 -4.41
C TYR A 133 -1.61 -0.52 -3.45
N ILE A 134 -1.52 0.60 -2.74
CA ILE A 134 -2.64 1.18 -2.02
C ILE A 134 -3.09 2.51 -2.62
N GLN A 135 -4.28 2.94 -2.22
CA GLN A 135 -4.74 4.31 -2.41
C GLN A 135 -4.92 5.01 -1.05
N GLY A 136 -4.31 6.17 -0.85
CA GLY A 136 -4.43 6.94 0.40
C GLY A 136 -5.86 7.39 0.65
N HIS A 137 -6.46 6.96 1.77
CA HIS A 137 -7.80 7.40 2.16
C HIS A 137 -8.03 7.49 3.68
N GLY A 138 -7.23 6.78 4.47
CA GLY A 138 -7.48 6.59 5.90
C GLY A 138 -8.80 5.86 6.18
N GLN A 139 -9.04 5.54 7.43
CA GLN A 139 -10.13 4.69 7.86
C GLN A 139 -10.92 5.37 8.98
N GLN A 140 -12.22 5.15 9.00
CA GLN A 140 -13.04 5.51 10.15
C GLN A 140 -12.61 4.73 11.39
N PRO A 141 -12.87 5.23 12.61
CA PRO A 141 -12.46 4.57 13.86
C PRO A 141 -13.04 3.16 14.08
N ASN A 142 -13.88 2.66 13.19
CA ASN A 142 -14.35 1.28 13.18
C ASN A 142 -13.48 0.32 12.34
N GLY A 143 -12.46 0.83 11.65
CA GLY A 143 -11.53 0.04 10.83
C GLY A 143 -12.16 -0.54 9.56
N ARG A 144 -13.38 -0.13 9.18
CA ARG A 144 -14.19 -0.79 8.13
C ARG A 144 -14.76 0.15 7.09
N ASP A 145 -15.10 1.38 7.49
CA ASP A 145 -15.56 2.42 6.57
C ASP A 145 -14.44 3.41 6.28
N TRP A 146 -14.37 3.96 5.07
CA TRP A 146 -13.37 4.95 4.64
C TRP A 146 -14.03 5.96 3.69
N PRO A 147 -13.47 7.18 3.52
CA PRO A 147 -12.29 7.71 4.20
C PRO A 147 -12.54 8.05 5.68
N GLY A 148 -11.47 8.23 6.45
CA GLY A 148 -11.55 8.57 7.87
C GLY A 148 -10.19 8.85 8.50
N PRO A 149 -10.16 9.32 9.77
CA PRO A 149 -8.95 9.88 10.39
C PRO A 149 -7.88 8.85 10.74
N CYS A 150 -8.18 7.56 10.77
CA CYS A 150 -7.20 6.55 11.15
C CYS A 150 -6.32 6.16 9.97
N THR A 151 -5.03 6.43 10.06
CA THR A 151 -4.08 6.31 8.96
C THR A 151 -3.38 4.95 8.92
N ILE A 152 -2.99 4.43 10.08
CA ILE A 152 -2.13 3.25 10.21
C ILE A 152 -2.76 2.26 11.20
N ASN A 153 -2.59 0.96 10.96
CA ASN A 153 -2.96 -0.13 11.87
C ASN A 153 -4.48 -0.33 12.14
N CYS A 154 -5.35 0.48 11.52
CA CYS A 154 -6.80 0.26 11.57
C CYS A 154 -7.24 -0.96 10.76
N THR A 155 -6.70 -1.11 9.55
CA THR A 155 -6.94 -2.26 8.65
C THR A 155 -5.77 -2.38 7.68
N ASN A 156 -5.54 -3.57 7.13
CA ASN A 156 -4.61 -3.76 6.01
C ASN A 156 -5.33 -3.88 4.64
N ASP A 157 -6.65 -3.66 4.62
CA ASP A 157 -7.47 -3.67 3.41
C ASP A 157 -7.33 -2.35 2.63
N ASP A 158 -6.50 -2.33 1.60
CA ASP A 158 -6.11 -1.11 0.83
C ASP A 158 -5.51 0.01 1.71
N ALA A 159 -4.93 -0.34 2.88
CA ALA A 159 -4.51 0.60 3.91
C ALA A 159 -3.22 0.16 4.63
N ILE A 160 -2.57 1.13 5.30
CA ILE A 160 -1.24 0.97 5.90
C ILE A 160 -1.35 0.18 7.21
N TYR A 161 -0.55 -0.87 7.33
CA TYR A 161 -0.63 -1.78 8.45
C TYR A 161 0.73 -2.45 8.69
N SER A 162 1.13 -2.54 9.95
CA SER A 162 2.39 -3.14 10.35
C SER A 162 2.23 -3.88 11.67
N PHE A 163 2.90 -5.02 11.86
CA PHE A 163 2.94 -5.69 13.16
C PHE A 163 3.94 -5.07 14.14
N HIS A 164 4.65 -4.02 13.72
CA HIS A 164 5.48 -3.23 14.64
C HIS A 164 4.59 -2.46 15.64
N PRO A 165 5.06 -2.25 16.89
CA PRO A 165 4.33 -1.44 17.87
C PRO A 165 4.25 0.02 17.47
N ASP A 166 3.06 0.62 17.55
CA ASP A 166 2.85 2.07 17.46
C ASP A 166 3.16 2.75 16.11
N GLY A 167 3.26 2.00 15.00
CA GLY A 167 3.57 2.59 13.70
C GLY A 167 3.87 1.61 12.57
N ALA A 168 4.36 2.13 11.45
CA ALA A 168 4.71 1.39 10.23
C ALA A 168 5.88 2.03 9.46
N ASN A 169 6.56 1.26 8.61
CA ASN A 169 7.67 1.77 7.79
C ASN A 169 7.19 2.37 6.45
N PHE A 170 7.80 3.50 6.08
CA PHE A 170 7.52 4.26 4.86
C PHE A 170 8.83 4.49 4.11
N LEU A 171 8.86 4.20 2.81
CA LEU A 171 9.95 4.52 1.90
C LEU A 171 9.60 5.78 1.10
N PHE A 172 10.49 6.76 1.12
CA PHE A 172 10.35 8.03 0.41
C PHE A 172 11.10 8.03 -0.93
N ALA A 173 10.77 8.98 -1.80
CA ALA A 173 11.30 9.08 -3.15
C ALA A 173 12.81 9.41 -3.20
N ASP A 174 13.36 9.96 -2.12
CA ASP A 174 14.79 10.15 -1.93
C ASP A 174 15.54 8.87 -1.47
N GLY A 175 14.81 7.76 -1.27
CA GLY A 175 15.34 6.48 -0.82
C GLY A 175 15.45 6.34 0.71
N THR A 176 15.04 7.35 1.48
CA THR A 176 15.02 7.25 2.94
C THR A 176 13.85 6.41 3.43
N VAL A 177 14.08 5.65 4.49
CA VAL A 177 13.02 4.92 5.20
C VAL A 177 12.77 5.60 6.54
N ARG A 178 11.50 5.87 6.85
CA ARG A 178 11.09 6.44 8.14
C ARG A 178 10.05 5.55 8.79
N TYR A 179 10.13 5.48 10.11
CA TYR A 179 9.13 4.84 10.93
C TYR A 179 8.09 5.90 11.33
N MET A 180 6.84 5.69 10.91
CA MET A 180 5.75 6.64 11.11
C MET A 180 4.84 6.15 12.23
N SER A 181 4.55 7.06 13.17
CA SER A 181 3.65 6.80 14.30
C SER A 181 2.23 6.48 13.82
N ASP A 182 1.53 5.56 14.49
CA ASP A 182 0.12 5.28 14.19
C ASP A 182 -0.86 6.38 14.61
N ASN A 183 -0.34 7.46 15.22
CA ASN A 183 -1.06 8.72 15.44
C ASN A 183 -0.84 9.74 14.30
N LEU A 184 -0.24 9.34 13.18
CA LEU A 184 -0.02 10.21 12.02
C LEU A 184 -1.32 10.85 11.55
N ASP A 185 -1.32 12.19 11.45
CA ASP A 185 -2.47 12.94 10.97
C ASP A 185 -2.83 12.55 9.53
N LEU A 186 -4.13 12.45 9.25
CA LEU A 186 -4.63 12.06 7.94
C LEU A 186 -4.12 12.97 6.83
N PHE A 187 -4.11 14.28 7.03
CA PHE A 187 -3.70 15.22 5.99
C PHE A 187 -2.22 15.14 5.72
N VAL A 188 -1.39 14.89 6.74
CA VAL A 188 0.03 14.62 6.56
C VAL A 188 0.25 13.34 5.76
N LEU A 189 -0.49 12.26 6.06
CA LEU A 189 -0.43 11.03 5.25
C LEU A 189 -0.79 11.31 3.78
N LEU A 190 -1.90 12.01 3.53
CA LEU A 190 -2.39 12.26 2.18
C LEU A 190 -1.40 13.15 1.39
N ALA A 191 -0.86 14.19 2.02
CA ALA A 191 0.16 15.06 1.44
C ALA A 191 1.46 14.30 1.15
N ALA A 192 1.82 13.31 1.98
CA ALA A 192 2.97 12.44 1.74
C ALA A 192 2.76 11.46 0.57
N ILE A 193 1.52 11.22 0.15
CA ILE A 193 1.20 10.32 -0.98
C ILE A 193 1.16 11.10 -2.29
N THR A 194 0.69 12.34 -2.28
CA THR A 194 0.70 13.21 -3.46
C THR A 194 2.13 13.59 -3.82
N ARG A 195 2.37 13.77 -5.13
CA ARG A 195 3.70 14.17 -5.62
C ARG A 195 3.82 15.64 -6.00
N ALA A 196 2.70 16.32 -6.24
CA ALA A 196 2.69 17.66 -6.82
C ALA A 196 1.49 18.52 -6.41
N ASN A 197 1.01 18.39 -5.17
CA ASN A 197 -0.12 19.18 -4.67
C ASN A 197 0.32 20.44 -3.89
N GLY A 198 1.62 20.63 -3.69
CA GLY A 198 2.26 21.84 -3.19
C GLY A 198 2.19 22.01 -1.67
N GLU A 199 1.88 20.95 -0.94
CA GLU A 199 1.86 20.97 0.52
C GLU A 199 3.27 21.17 1.09
N VAL A 200 3.35 22.01 2.11
CA VAL A 200 4.57 22.14 2.91
C VAL A 200 4.40 21.23 4.13
N ILE A 201 5.15 20.13 4.14
CA ILE A 201 5.26 19.22 5.29
C ILE A 201 6.61 19.51 5.97
N ASP A 202 6.60 19.89 7.25
CA ASP A 202 7.80 20.07 8.06
C ASP A 202 8.22 18.74 8.70
N HIS A 203 9.48 18.64 9.15
CA HIS A 203 9.94 17.52 9.94
C HIS A 203 9.09 17.30 11.21
N GLN A 204 8.49 18.35 11.76
CA GLN A 204 7.66 18.27 12.97
C GLN A 204 6.29 17.61 12.75
N ASP A 205 5.87 17.45 11.49
CA ASP A 205 4.58 16.86 11.13
C ASP A 205 4.62 15.32 11.07
N TRP A 206 5.83 14.73 11.07
CA TRP A 206 6.05 13.27 11.08
C TRP A 206 6.05 12.68 12.49
#